data_AF-A0A1E8PRA2-F1
#
_entry.id   AF-A0A1E8PRA2-F1
#
_cell.length_a   1.000
_cell.length_b   1.000
_cell.length_c   1.000
_cell.angle_alpha   90.00
_cell.angle_beta   90.00
_cell.angle_gamma   90.00
#
_symmetry.space_group_name_H-M   'P 1'
#
loop_
_entity.id
_entity.type
_entity.pdbx_description
1 polymer ?
#
loop_
_entity_poly.entity_id
_entity_poly.type
_entity_poly.pdbx_seq_one_letter_code
_entity_poly.pdbx_strand_id
1 'polypeptide(L)'
;MANRSQRQRGAILIAFSILLIVVLGFIGLALDVGQVIGRKTELQNLADNAALAAAAELVGTPEGLLVAVERAKHSAADRSVWRRRMEGAILSDASIRFASAPDAPASEWYAAGAVPDPATALFARVDTQANTPSLGQVATAFLGAWSPALRTLDTRARAVAGRSSLHLTPLAICALSGSAASARTNAALLPAVELLEYGFGVAWRITC
;
A
#
# COMPACT_ATOMS: atom_id res chain seq x y z
N MET A 1 -19.80 30.69 63.46
CA MET A 1 -19.69 30.88 61.99
C MET A 1 -18.90 29.74 61.32
N ALA A 2 -19.19 28.47 61.64
CA ALA A 2 -18.28 27.35 61.32
C ALA A 2 -18.74 26.40 60.18
N ASN A 3 -19.70 26.78 59.34
CA ASN A 3 -20.30 25.81 58.39
C ASN A 3 -20.34 26.27 56.92
N ARG A 4 -19.67 27.38 56.57
CA ARG A 4 -19.55 27.79 55.16
C ARG A 4 -18.39 27.08 54.46
N SER A 5 -17.22 26.97 55.08
CA SER A 5 -16.04 26.32 54.49
C SER A 5 -16.21 24.81 54.30
N GLN A 6 -16.87 24.09 55.23
CA GLN A 6 -17.14 22.66 55.10
C GLN A 6 -18.17 22.35 53.99
N ARG A 7 -19.24 23.14 53.87
CA ARG A 7 -20.21 22.99 52.76
C ARG A 7 -19.59 23.29 51.38
N GLN A 8 -18.70 24.28 51.30
CA GLN A 8 -17.97 24.60 50.07
C GLN A 8 -17.04 23.47 49.65
N ARG A 9 -16.35 22.82 50.59
CA ARG A 9 -15.50 21.65 50.32
C ARG A 9 -16.31 20.45 49.78
N GLY A 10 -17.51 20.19 50.31
CA GLY A 10 -18.38 19.13 49.82
C GLY A 10 -18.86 19.35 48.38
N ALA A 11 -19.25 20.59 48.04
CA ALA A 11 -19.67 20.94 46.68
C ALA A 11 -18.53 20.82 45.65
N ILE A 12 -17.32 21.24 46.03
CA ILE A 12 -16.12 21.13 45.18
C ILE A 12 -15.79 19.66 44.88
N LEU A 13 -15.92 18.76 45.86
CA LEU A 13 -15.65 17.33 45.65
C LEU A 13 -16.61 16.72 44.62
N ILE A 14 -17.89 17.09 44.66
CA ILE A 14 -18.90 16.59 43.69
C ILE A 14 -18.55 17.10 42.28
N ALA A 15 -18.30 18.39 42.13
CA ALA A 15 -17.92 18.98 40.85
C ALA A 15 -16.62 18.37 40.29
N PHE A 16 -15.61 18.17 41.15
CA PHE A 16 -14.35 17.54 40.78
C PHE A 16 -14.55 16.08 40.32
N SER A 17 -15.39 15.32 41.02
CA SER A 17 -15.68 13.92 40.67
C SER A 17 -16.33 13.82 39.29
N ILE A 18 -17.27 14.71 38.98
CA ILE A 18 -17.92 14.77 37.66
C ILE A 18 -16.90 15.14 36.59
N LEU A 19 -16.08 16.18 36.83
CA LEU A 19 -15.05 16.60 35.89
C LEU A 19 -14.02 15.48 35.61
N LEU A 20 -13.62 14.75 36.66
CA LEU A 20 -12.69 13.63 36.54
C LEU A 20 -13.23 12.54 35.60
N ILE A 21 -14.51 12.17 35.73
CA ILE A 21 -15.17 11.19 34.84
C ILE A 21 -15.13 11.69 33.39
N VAL A 22 -15.42 12.97 33.15
CA VAL A 22 -15.39 13.56 31.81
C VAL A 22 -13.98 13.50 31.21
N VAL A 23 -12.95 13.87 31.97
CA VAL A 23 -11.54 13.81 31.52
C VAL A 23 -11.12 12.38 31.20
N LEU A 24 -11.47 11.40 32.04
CA LEU A 24 -11.21 9.98 31.78
C LEU A 24 -11.92 9.49 30.51
N GLY A 25 -13.14 9.97 30.25
CA GLY A 25 -13.85 9.70 29.00
C GLY A 25 -13.09 10.17 27.76
N PHE A 26 -12.55 11.40 27.79
CA PHE A 26 -11.73 11.93 26.70
C PHE A 26 -10.41 11.18 26.52
N ILE A 27 -9.76 10.76 27.62
CA ILE A 27 -8.55 9.92 27.54
C ILE A 27 -8.86 8.59 26.86
N GLY A 28 -9.96 7.93 27.23
CA GLY A 28 -10.41 6.69 26.60
C GLY A 28 -10.67 6.85 25.10
N LEU A 29 -11.35 7.93 24.71
CA LEU A 29 -11.59 8.27 23.31
C LEU A 29 -10.28 8.48 22.54
N ALA A 30 -9.32 9.20 23.13
CA ALA A 30 -8.02 9.45 22.50
C ALA A 30 -7.23 8.15 22.28
N LEU A 31 -7.30 7.21 23.22
CA LEU A 31 -6.66 5.90 23.09
C LEU A 31 -7.26 5.08 21.95
N ASP A 32 -8.59 4.98 21.87
CA ASP A 32 -9.27 4.26 20.79
C ASP A 32 -8.95 4.85 19.41
N VAL A 33 -9.00 6.18 19.27
CA VAL A 33 -8.63 6.87 18.03
C VAL A 33 -7.16 6.59 17.66
N GLY A 34 -6.26 6.60 18.65
CA GLY A 34 -4.85 6.27 18.43
C GLY A 34 -4.63 4.86 17.86
N GLN A 35 -5.41 3.86 18.32
CA GLN A 35 -5.36 2.50 17.77
C GLN A 35 -5.84 2.46 16.31
N VAL A 36 -6.94 3.15 16.02
CA VAL A 36 -7.54 3.20 14.67
C VAL A 36 -6.59 3.85 13.67
N ILE A 37 -5.99 4.99 14.03
CA ILE A 37 -5.01 5.69 13.17
C ILE A 37 -3.76 4.83 12.98
N GLY A 38 -3.25 4.20 14.04
CA GLY A 38 -2.11 3.29 13.94
C GLY A 38 -2.36 2.15 12.97
N ARG A 39 -3.55 1.53 13.04
CA ARG A 39 -3.95 0.47 12.11
C ARG A 39 -4.09 0.96 10.69
N LYS A 40 -4.71 2.13 10.49
CA LYS A 40 -4.84 2.76 9.17
C LYS A 40 -3.48 3.01 8.52
N THR A 41 -2.49 3.51 9.27
CA THR A 41 -1.13 3.73 8.76
C THR A 41 -0.43 2.42 8.38
N GLU A 42 -0.56 1.38 9.21
CA GLU A 42 -0.02 0.04 8.93
C GLU A 42 -0.60 -0.53 7.63
N LEU A 43 -1.92 -0.43 7.44
CA LEU A 43 -2.59 -0.89 6.23
C LEU A 43 -2.23 -0.09 4.99
N GLN A 44 -2.01 1.23 5.11
CA GLN A 44 -1.56 2.05 3.99
C GLN A 44 -0.16 1.66 3.55
N ASN A 45 0.79 1.54 4.49
CA ASN A 45 2.15 1.09 4.18
C ASN A 45 2.15 -0.29 3.51
N LEU A 46 1.30 -1.21 3.98
CA LEU A 46 1.13 -2.52 3.34
C LEU A 46 0.60 -2.39 1.92
N ALA A 47 -0.46 -1.61 1.72
CA ALA A 47 -1.07 -1.42 0.41
C ALA A 47 -0.09 -0.77 -0.56
N ASP A 48 0.67 0.24 -0.14
CA ASP A 48 1.65 0.96 -0.96
C ASP A 48 2.80 0.03 -1.38
N ASN A 49 3.36 -0.73 -0.43
CA ASN A 49 4.42 -1.70 -0.72
C ASN A 49 3.93 -2.80 -1.67
N ALA A 50 2.73 -3.34 -1.42
CA ALA A 50 2.14 -4.37 -2.26
C ALA A 50 1.79 -3.87 -3.67
N ALA A 51 1.28 -2.65 -3.79
CA ALA A 51 0.99 -2.04 -5.08
C ALA A 51 2.29 -1.82 -5.87
N LEU A 52 3.34 -1.28 -5.24
CA LEU A 52 4.64 -1.08 -5.88
C LEU A 52 5.29 -2.42 -6.30
N ALA A 53 5.20 -3.45 -5.46
CA ALA A 53 5.72 -4.78 -5.76
C ALA A 53 4.97 -5.42 -6.95
N ALA A 54 3.64 -5.30 -7.02
CA ALA A 54 2.87 -5.74 -8.18
C ALA A 54 3.22 -4.94 -9.44
N ALA A 55 3.31 -3.61 -9.32
CA ALA A 55 3.56 -2.72 -10.45
C ALA A 55 4.93 -2.97 -11.12
N ALA A 56 5.92 -3.43 -10.36
CA ALA A 56 7.24 -3.79 -10.87
C ALA A 56 7.21 -4.98 -11.86
N GLU A 57 6.22 -5.86 -11.75
CA GLU A 57 6.09 -7.08 -12.56
C GLU A 57 5.08 -6.92 -13.73
N LEU A 58 4.55 -5.71 -13.96
CA LEU A 58 3.64 -5.42 -15.06
C LEU A 58 4.40 -5.35 -16.39
N VAL A 59 4.69 -6.52 -16.96
CA VAL A 59 5.42 -6.72 -18.23
C VAL A 59 4.47 -6.77 -19.44
N GLY A 60 3.15 -6.76 -19.22
CA GLY A 60 2.15 -6.78 -20.30
C GLY A 60 1.79 -8.18 -20.81
N THR A 61 2.09 -9.22 -20.03
CA THR A 61 1.75 -10.62 -20.35
C THR A 61 0.82 -11.21 -19.28
N PRO A 62 -0.04 -12.20 -19.62
CA PRO A 62 -0.87 -12.89 -18.63
C PRO A 62 -0.07 -13.48 -17.46
N GLU A 63 1.10 -14.05 -17.75
CA GLU A 63 1.99 -14.62 -16.75
C GLU A 63 2.56 -13.53 -15.82
N GLY A 64 2.86 -12.35 -16.37
CA GLY A 64 3.34 -11.20 -15.59
C GLY A 64 2.31 -10.73 -14.56
N LEU A 65 1.01 -10.81 -14.87
CA LEU A 65 -0.05 -10.47 -13.91
C LEU A 65 -0.13 -11.48 -12.75
N LEU A 66 0.11 -12.77 -13.02
CA LEU A 66 0.17 -13.79 -11.95
C LEU A 66 1.40 -13.58 -11.05
N VAL A 67 2.56 -13.27 -11.65
CA VAL A 67 3.76 -12.92 -10.90
C VAL A 67 3.56 -11.64 -10.08
N ALA A 68 2.88 -10.63 -10.63
CA ALA A 68 2.55 -9.41 -9.92
C ALA A 68 1.69 -9.66 -8.67
N VAL A 69 0.70 -10.57 -8.76
CA VAL A 69 -0.11 -10.98 -7.61
C VAL A 69 0.76 -11.65 -6.55
N GLU A 70 1.61 -12.60 -6.93
CA GLU A 70 2.48 -13.30 -5.97
C GLU A 70 3.51 -12.38 -5.32
N ARG A 71 4.06 -11.42 -6.07
CA ARG A 71 4.97 -10.40 -5.51
C ARG A 71 4.28 -9.45 -4.55
N ALA A 72 3.06 -9.01 -4.85
CA ALA A 72 2.26 -8.23 -3.91
C ALA A 72 2.03 -8.99 -2.60
N LYS A 73 1.61 -10.27 -2.67
CA LYS A 73 1.45 -11.12 -1.49
C LYS A 73 2.75 -11.29 -0.71
N HIS A 74 3.86 -11.56 -1.40
CA HIS A 74 5.16 -11.72 -0.77
C HIS A 74 5.60 -10.44 -0.05
N SER A 75 5.41 -9.26 -0.66
CA SER A 75 5.75 -7.98 -0.02
C SER A 75 4.86 -7.65 1.18
N ALA A 76 3.60 -8.09 1.19
CA ALA A 76 2.69 -7.96 2.32
C ALA A 76 3.03 -8.93 3.46
N ALA A 77 3.53 -10.13 3.11
CA ALA A 77 4.06 -11.11 4.06
C ALA A 77 5.44 -10.72 4.61
N ASP A 78 6.20 -9.92 3.86
CA ASP A 78 7.52 -9.47 4.29
C ASP A 78 7.40 -8.53 5.49
N ARG A 79 8.26 -8.77 6.47
CA ARG A 79 8.06 -8.30 7.84
C ARG A 79 8.36 -6.80 7.91
N SER A 80 7.33 -5.96 7.89
CA SER A 80 7.53 -4.54 8.18
C SER A 80 8.12 -4.37 9.60
N VAL A 81 9.13 -3.50 9.72
CA VAL A 81 9.87 -3.23 10.96
C VAL A 81 8.97 -2.65 12.07
N TRP A 82 7.76 -2.19 11.72
CA TRP A 82 6.75 -1.62 12.63
C TRP A 82 5.86 -2.68 13.29
N ARG A 83 6.46 -3.79 13.70
CA ARG A 83 5.83 -4.89 14.42
C ARG A 83 5.27 -4.40 15.76
N ARG A 84 3.98 -4.06 15.80
CA ARG A 84 3.21 -4.05 17.05
C ARG A 84 1.82 -4.68 16.98
N ARG A 85 1.27 -5.02 15.80
CA ARG A 85 -0.05 -5.69 15.76
C ARG A 85 -0.37 -6.59 14.57
N MET A 86 0.29 -6.46 13.43
CA MET A 86 0.09 -7.40 12.33
C MET A 86 1.13 -8.54 12.42
N GLU A 87 0.72 -9.70 12.94
CA GLU A 87 1.34 -10.94 12.46
C GLU A 87 1.05 -11.02 10.96
N GLY A 88 2.07 -11.37 10.17
CA GLY A 88 2.13 -11.23 8.70
C GLY A 88 0.75 -11.21 8.02
N ALA A 89 0.34 -10.03 7.55
CA ALA A 89 -0.91 -9.88 6.85
C ALA A 89 -0.89 -10.66 5.54
N ILE A 90 -1.78 -11.64 5.42
CA ILE A 90 -1.94 -12.38 4.17
C ILE A 90 -2.90 -11.58 3.29
N LEU A 91 -2.36 -11.06 2.20
CA LEU A 91 -3.13 -10.40 1.15
C LEU A 91 -3.83 -11.47 0.29
N SER A 92 -5.13 -11.34 0.07
CA SER A 92 -5.92 -12.24 -0.78
C SER A 92 -6.01 -11.72 -2.21
N ASP A 93 -6.23 -12.60 -3.18
CA ASP A 93 -6.38 -12.23 -4.60
C ASP A 93 -7.49 -11.20 -4.83
N ALA A 94 -8.51 -11.19 -3.98
CA ALA A 94 -9.63 -10.27 -4.08
C ALA A 94 -9.22 -8.79 -3.89
N SER A 95 -8.16 -8.55 -3.13
CA SER A 95 -7.64 -7.22 -2.82
C SER A 95 -6.77 -6.61 -3.92
N ILE A 96 -6.25 -7.44 -4.84
CA ILE A 96 -5.33 -7.01 -5.90
C ILE A 96 -6.11 -6.91 -7.21
N ARG A 97 -6.05 -5.74 -7.84
CA ARG A 97 -6.74 -5.46 -9.12
C ARG A 97 -5.84 -4.73 -10.09
N PHE A 98 -6.13 -4.87 -11.37
CA PHE A 98 -5.36 -4.24 -12.44
C PHE A 98 -6.25 -3.39 -13.34
N ALA A 99 -5.72 -2.28 -13.84
CA ALA A 99 -6.40 -1.37 -14.74
C ALA A 99 -5.42 -0.68 -15.70
N SER A 100 -5.96 -0.04 -16.73
CA SER A 100 -5.21 0.74 -17.72
C SER A 100 -4.92 2.18 -17.29
N ALA A 101 -5.71 2.73 -16.37
CA ALA A 101 -5.56 4.08 -15.84
C ALA A 101 -5.59 4.06 -14.29
N PRO A 102 -4.89 5.01 -13.63
CA PRO A 102 -4.82 5.05 -12.16
C PRO A 102 -6.15 5.42 -11.51
N ASP A 103 -6.98 6.20 -12.22
CA ASP A 103 -8.27 6.72 -11.81
C ASP A 103 -9.45 6.02 -12.51
N ALA A 104 -9.20 4.86 -13.12
CA ALA A 104 -10.23 4.05 -13.79
C ALA A 104 -11.44 3.79 -12.86
N PRO A 105 -12.68 3.81 -13.39
CA PRO A 105 -13.89 3.52 -12.64
C PRO A 105 -13.83 2.11 -12.05
N ALA A 106 -14.54 1.87 -10.95
CA ALA A 106 -14.45 0.60 -10.21
C ALA A 106 -14.73 -0.66 -11.05
N SER A 107 -15.54 -0.54 -12.11
CA SER A 107 -15.86 -1.61 -13.07
C SER A 107 -14.71 -2.01 -14.00
N GLU A 108 -13.71 -1.14 -14.16
CA GLU A 108 -12.55 -1.34 -15.04
C GLU A 108 -11.32 -1.87 -14.27
N TRP A 109 -11.52 -2.29 -13.02
CA TRP A 109 -10.51 -2.94 -12.20
C TRP A 109 -10.72 -4.45 -12.17
N TYR A 110 -9.87 -5.16 -12.89
CA TYR A 110 -10.03 -6.60 -13.11
C TYR A 110 -9.12 -7.42 -12.19
N ALA A 111 -9.51 -8.67 -11.91
CA ALA A 111 -8.58 -9.66 -11.36
C ALA A 111 -7.55 -10.06 -12.42
N ALA A 112 -6.40 -10.59 -12.02
CA ALA A 112 -5.32 -11.01 -12.94
C ALA A 112 -5.83 -11.86 -14.12
N GLY A 113 -6.67 -12.87 -13.87
CA GLY A 113 -7.22 -13.75 -14.91
C GLY A 113 -8.41 -13.20 -15.70
N ALA A 114 -8.89 -11.99 -15.38
CA ALA A 114 -10.06 -11.37 -16.01
C ALA A 114 -9.70 -10.08 -16.78
N VAL A 115 -8.41 -9.74 -16.86
CA VAL A 115 -7.95 -8.59 -17.65
C VAL A 115 -8.18 -8.87 -19.14
N PRO A 116 -8.93 -8.02 -19.87
CA PRO A 116 -9.22 -8.25 -21.30
C PRO A 116 -7.97 -8.25 -22.18
N ASP A 117 -7.05 -7.32 -21.92
CA ASP A 117 -5.74 -7.22 -22.58
C ASP A 117 -4.63 -6.99 -21.55
N PRO A 118 -3.79 -7.99 -21.26
CA PRO A 118 -2.67 -7.88 -20.34
C PRO A 118 -1.70 -6.73 -20.67
N ALA A 119 -1.54 -6.37 -21.93
CA ALA A 119 -0.65 -5.29 -22.34
C ALA A 119 -1.15 -3.91 -21.88
N THR A 120 -2.45 -3.78 -21.65
CA THR A 120 -3.08 -2.55 -21.15
C THR A 120 -3.10 -2.44 -19.64
N ALA A 121 -2.74 -3.50 -18.90
CA ALA A 121 -2.66 -3.46 -17.43
C ALA A 121 -1.42 -2.71 -16.96
N LEU A 122 -1.50 -1.38 -16.94
CA LEU A 122 -0.39 -0.50 -16.56
C LEU A 122 -0.34 -0.18 -15.06
N PHE A 123 -1.46 -0.37 -14.35
CA PHE A 123 -1.62 -0.04 -12.95
C PHE A 123 -2.10 -1.23 -12.13
N ALA A 124 -1.51 -1.40 -10.94
CA ALA A 124 -1.95 -2.31 -9.90
C ALA A 124 -2.56 -1.52 -8.75
N ARG A 125 -3.71 -1.98 -8.25
CA ARG A 125 -4.39 -1.46 -7.07
C ARG A 125 -4.44 -2.54 -6.02
N VAL A 126 -4.12 -2.14 -4.79
CA VAL A 126 -4.34 -2.96 -3.60
C VAL A 126 -5.40 -2.28 -2.75
N ASP A 127 -6.50 -2.96 -2.48
CA ASP A 127 -7.59 -2.52 -1.60
C ASP A 127 -7.80 -3.50 -0.45
N THR A 128 -7.41 -3.10 0.76
CA THR A 128 -7.47 -3.99 1.93
C THR A 128 -8.90 -4.22 2.43
N GLN A 129 -9.89 -3.46 1.98
CA GLN A 129 -11.30 -3.70 2.31
C GLN A 129 -11.81 -5.00 1.69
N ALA A 130 -11.33 -5.33 0.49
CA ALA A 130 -11.70 -6.57 -0.20
C ALA A 130 -10.93 -7.80 0.29
N ASN A 131 -10.06 -7.63 1.29
CA ASN A 131 -9.23 -8.71 1.80
C ASN A 131 -10.03 -9.71 2.65
N THR A 132 -9.70 -10.99 2.49
CA THR A 132 -10.33 -12.10 3.22
C THR A 132 -9.23 -12.96 3.82
N PRO A 133 -9.04 -12.98 5.16
CA PRO A 133 -9.83 -12.32 6.21
C PRO A 133 -9.63 -10.78 6.28
N SER A 134 -10.57 -10.08 6.92
CA SER A 134 -10.53 -8.61 7.04
C SER A 134 -9.30 -8.15 7.82
N LEU A 135 -8.48 -7.30 7.21
CA LEU A 135 -7.30 -6.72 7.85
C LEU A 135 -7.63 -5.45 8.66
N GLY A 136 -8.81 -4.88 8.44
CA GLY A 136 -9.21 -3.54 8.87
C GLY A 136 -9.79 -3.40 10.27
N GLN A 137 -10.16 -4.50 10.91
CA GLN A 137 -10.95 -4.46 12.14
C GLN A 137 -10.10 -4.05 13.35
N VAL A 138 -10.56 -3.03 14.07
CA VAL A 138 -9.97 -2.52 15.30
C VAL A 138 -11.01 -2.62 16.41
N ALA A 139 -10.68 -3.34 17.47
CA ALA A 139 -11.49 -3.38 18.69
C ALA A 139 -11.25 -2.10 19.51
N THR A 140 -12.32 -1.37 19.79
CA THR A 140 -12.30 -0.10 20.53
C THR A 140 -12.97 -0.30 21.90
N ALA A 141 -12.16 -0.25 22.95
CA ALA A 141 -12.60 -0.66 24.28
C ALA A 141 -13.44 0.42 24.97
N PHE A 142 -13.07 1.70 24.82
CA PHE A 142 -13.72 2.82 25.52
C PHE A 142 -15.00 3.26 24.79
N LEU A 143 -14.96 3.39 23.47
CA LEU A 143 -16.13 3.60 22.62
C LEU A 143 -17.10 2.43 22.70
N GLY A 144 -16.58 1.19 22.74
CA GLY A 144 -17.37 -0.01 22.90
C GLY A 144 -18.08 -0.13 24.25
N ALA A 145 -17.59 0.58 25.28
CA ALA A 145 -18.26 0.72 26.57
C ALA A 145 -19.44 1.71 26.50
N TRP A 146 -19.39 2.71 25.61
CA TRP A 146 -20.46 3.68 25.42
C TRP A 146 -21.58 3.17 24.50
N SER A 147 -21.22 2.41 23.45
CA SER A 147 -22.19 1.78 22.54
C SER A 147 -21.69 0.43 22.03
N PRO A 148 -22.50 -0.63 22.06
CA PRO A 148 -22.15 -1.91 21.43
C PRO A 148 -21.81 -1.79 19.94
N ALA A 149 -22.39 -0.81 19.24
CA ALA A 149 -22.13 -0.55 17.82
C ALA A 149 -20.71 -0.02 17.54
N LEU A 150 -20.04 0.51 18.57
CA LEU A 150 -18.68 1.06 18.47
C LEU A 150 -17.64 0.14 19.12
N ARG A 151 -17.94 -1.15 19.30
CA ARG A 151 -16.97 -2.14 19.80
C ARG A 151 -15.93 -2.53 18.77
N THR A 152 -16.30 -2.51 17.49
CA THR A 152 -15.43 -2.83 16.37
C THR A 152 -15.58 -1.77 15.30
N LEU A 153 -14.49 -1.10 14.96
CA LEU A 153 -14.41 -0.17 13.84
C LEU A 153 -13.62 -0.81 12.71
N ASP A 154 -14.07 -0.59 11.48
CA ASP A 154 -13.37 -1.06 10.29
C ASP A 154 -12.54 0.07 9.68
N THR A 155 -11.31 -0.24 9.31
CA THR A 155 -10.38 0.67 8.66
C THR A 155 -9.87 0.03 7.38
N ARG A 156 -9.88 0.80 6.30
CA ARG A 156 -9.43 0.29 4.99
C ARG A 156 -8.30 1.12 4.45
N ALA A 157 -7.48 0.52 3.61
CA ALA A 157 -6.38 1.12 2.91
C ALA A 157 -6.49 0.83 1.42
N ARG A 158 -6.07 1.80 0.61
CA ARG A 158 -6.07 1.67 -0.84
C ARG A 158 -4.85 2.39 -1.39
N ALA A 159 -4.11 1.67 -2.23
CA ALA A 159 -2.96 2.17 -2.95
C ALA A 159 -3.07 1.80 -4.43
N VAL A 160 -2.56 2.67 -5.30
CA VAL A 160 -2.46 2.43 -6.74
C VAL A 160 -1.05 2.76 -7.17
N ALA A 161 -0.40 1.83 -7.85
CA ALA A 161 0.93 2.01 -8.41
C ALA A 161 0.92 1.62 -9.89
N GLY A 162 1.59 2.41 -10.71
CA GLY A 162 1.80 2.13 -12.12
C GLY A 162 3.17 1.52 -12.38
N ARG A 163 3.34 0.88 -13.53
CA ARG A 163 4.66 0.49 -14.02
C ARG A 163 5.63 1.68 -13.91
N SER A 164 6.84 1.42 -13.43
CA SER A 164 7.91 2.40 -13.29
C SER A 164 8.36 2.90 -14.67
N SER A 165 7.61 3.79 -15.30
CA SER A 165 8.08 4.61 -16.41
C SER A 165 8.67 5.89 -15.80
N LEU A 166 9.85 5.75 -15.20
CA LEU A 166 10.65 6.92 -14.89
C LEU A 166 11.01 7.58 -16.22
N HIS A 167 10.54 8.81 -16.44
CA HIS A 167 11.12 9.75 -17.40
C HIS A 167 12.52 10.18 -16.94
N LEU A 168 13.38 9.22 -16.61
CA LEU A 168 14.82 9.39 -16.55
C LEU A 168 15.32 8.93 -17.91
N THR A 169 16.20 9.72 -18.52
CA THR A 169 16.98 9.24 -19.67
C THR A 169 17.63 7.92 -19.27
N PRO A 170 17.41 6.81 -20.00
CA PRO A 170 17.88 5.50 -19.58
C PRO A 170 19.38 5.56 -19.38
N LEU A 171 19.84 5.34 -18.15
CA LEU A 171 21.28 5.26 -17.84
C LEU A 171 21.90 3.97 -18.41
N ALA A 172 21.07 2.98 -18.76
CA ALA A 172 21.46 1.80 -19.50
C ALA A 172 20.24 1.19 -20.23
N ILE A 173 20.47 0.67 -21.44
CA ILE A 173 19.51 -0.16 -22.19
C ILE A 173 20.10 -1.58 -22.19
N CYS A 174 19.37 -2.59 -21.68
CA CYS A 174 19.79 -3.99 -21.86
C CYS A 174 19.76 -4.31 -23.36
N ALA A 175 20.88 -4.80 -23.88
CA ALA A 175 20.98 -5.22 -25.27
C ALA A 175 20.11 -6.47 -25.48
N LEU A 176 19.21 -6.44 -26.47
CA LEU A 176 18.37 -7.59 -26.84
C LEU A 176 19.18 -8.75 -27.49
N SER A 177 20.51 -8.64 -27.62
CA SER A 177 21.37 -9.67 -28.22
C SER A 177 22.67 -9.88 -27.44
N GLY A 178 23.03 -11.13 -27.17
CA GLY A 178 24.28 -11.51 -26.49
C GLY A 178 25.56 -11.45 -27.34
N SER A 179 25.48 -10.96 -28.59
CA SER A 179 26.62 -10.82 -29.51
C SER A 179 27.14 -9.39 -29.45
N ALA A 180 28.42 -9.21 -29.11
CA ALA A 180 29.05 -7.90 -29.19
C ALA A 180 29.24 -7.47 -30.66
N ALA A 181 29.02 -6.17 -30.95
CA ALA A 181 29.35 -5.53 -32.22
C ALA A 181 28.78 -6.21 -33.48
N SER A 182 27.49 -6.58 -33.48
CA SER A 182 26.83 -7.04 -34.72
C SER A 182 26.60 -5.85 -35.66
N ALA A 183 27.17 -5.93 -36.88
CA ALA A 183 26.97 -4.94 -37.92
C ALA A 183 25.51 -4.94 -38.39
N ARG A 184 24.85 -3.77 -38.38
CA ARG A 184 23.51 -3.61 -38.95
C ARG A 184 23.55 -2.68 -40.15
N THR A 185 22.92 -3.11 -41.24
CA THR A 185 22.74 -2.29 -42.45
C THR A 185 21.46 -1.47 -42.31
N ASN A 186 21.61 -0.15 -42.18
CA ASN A 186 20.47 0.77 -42.21
C ASN A 186 20.13 1.13 -43.66
N ALA A 187 18.97 0.70 -44.14
CA ALA A 187 18.50 0.98 -45.51
C ALA A 187 18.23 2.48 -45.77
N ALA A 188 18.10 3.29 -44.72
CA ALA A 188 17.87 4.74 -44.81
C ALA A 188 19.14 5.56 -45.10
N LEU A 189 20.33 5.00 -44.88
CA LEU A 189 21.63 5.65 -45.05
C LEU A 189 22.58 4.70 -45.78
N LEU A 190 22.49 4.68 -47.11
CA LEU A 190 23.47 3.98 -47.93
C LEU A 190 24.73 4.84 -48.12
N PRO A 191 25.96 4.32 -47.86
CA PRO A 191 26.33 3.05 -47.24
C PRO A 191 27.06 3.30 -45.91
N ALA A 192 26.33 3.35 -44.79
CA ALA A 192 26.94 3.32 -43.47
C ALA A 192 26.63 1.97 -42.80
N VAL A 193 27.64 1.09 -42.80
CA VAL A 193 27.65 -0.08 -41.91
C VAL A 193 28.01 0.45 -40.52
N GLU A 194 27.03 0.53 -39.63
CA GLU A 194 27.32 0.92 -38.24
C GLU A 194 27.64 -0.31 -37.39
N LEU A 195 28.77 -0.23 -36.70
CA LEU A 195 29.16 -1.13 -35.63
C LEU A 195 28.48 -0.63 -34.35
N LEU A 196 27.63 -1.46 -33.74
CA LEU A 196 27.06 -1.17 -32.43
C LEU A 196 28.15 -1.34 -31.36
N GLU A 197 28.73 -0.23 -30.90
CA GLU A 197 29.70 -0.23 -29.80
C GLU A 197 29.00 0.16 -28.49
N TYR A 198 29.14 -0.66 -27.45
CA TYR A 198 28.48 -0.44 -26.17
C TYR A 198 29.16 0.72 -25.42
N GLY A 199 28.46 1.86 -25.30
CA GLY A 199 28.91 2.97 -24.46
C GLY A 199 28.61 2.73 -22.97
N PHE A 200 29.62 2.82 -22.11
CA PHE A 200 29.44 3.01 -20.66
C PHE A 200 30.28 4.19 -20.18
N GLY A 201 29.63 5.19 -19.62
CA GLY A 201 30.21 6.00 -18.56
C GLY A 201 29.81 5.37 -17.23
N VAL A 202 30.80 4.91 -16.47
CA VAL A 202 30.78 4.38 -15.10
C VAL A 202 30.25 2.94 -14.89
N ALA A 203 31.26 2.05 -14.85
CA ALA A 203 31.33 0.73 -14.22
C ALA A 203 30.20 0.34 -13.26
N TRP A 204 29.25 -0.49 -13.73
CA TRP A 204 28.83 -1.73 -13.07
C TRP A 204 28.29 -2.68 -14.15
N ARG A 205 28.81 -3.91 -14.18
CA ARG A 205 28.41 -4.94 -15.14
C ARG A 205 27.05 -5.49 -14.70
N ILE A 206 25.96 -4.98 -15.28
CA ILE A 206 24.63 -5.58 -15.13
C ILE A 206 24.44 -6.56 -16.29
N THR A 207 24.66 -7.84 -16.01
CA THR A 207 24.18 -8.93 -16.86
C THR A 207 22.69 -9.10 -16.59
N CYS A 208 21.86 -8.62 -17.53
CA CYS A 208 20.67 -9.35 -17.94
C CYS A 208 21.16 -10.67 -18.59
#